data_AF-A0A931AJE7-F1
#
_entry.id   AF-A0A931AJE7-F1
#
_cell.length_a   1.000
_cell.length_b   1.000
_cell.length_c   1.000
_cell.angle_alpha   90.00
_cell.angle_beta   90.00
_cell.angle_gamma   90.00
#
_symmetry.space_group_name_H-M   'P 1'
#
loop_
_entity.id
_entity.type
_entity.pdbx_description
1 polymer ?
#
loop_
_entity_poly.entity_id
_entity_poly.type
_entity_poly.pdbx_seq_one_letter_code
_entity_poly.pdbx_strand_id
1 'polypeptide(L)'
;MPHLAEIRAATRLPIDLYLEVPDDQGGFVRFYEAVEIVRAAAPVYLKMGLRNAPNIYPSGKHLGVVPKELGRERVRRAALVQRLIEQLDPELAKPSAGPAADLGVPEV
;
A
#
# COMPACT_ATOMS: atom_id res chain seq x y z
N MET A 1 -16.55 -4.25 -6.33
CA MET A 1 -15.24 -4.87 -6.63
C MET A 1 -15.31 -6.40 -6.78
N PRO A 2 -16.00 -6.94 -7.80
CA PRO A 2 -16.24 -8.39 -7.92
C PRO A 2 -14.94 -9.21 -8.06
N HIS A 3 -14.01 -8.78 -8.90
CA HIS A 3 -12.75 -9.49 -9.13
C HIS A 3 -11.89 -9.67 -7.86
N LEU A 4 -11.83 -8.65 -6.99
CA LEU A 4 -11.08 -8.76 -5.73
C LEU A 4 -11.77 -9.71 -4.75
N ALA A 5 -13.11 -9.71 -4.72
CA ALA A 5 -13.89 -10.62 -3.89
C ALA A 5 -13.74 -12.09 -4.35
N GLU A 6 -13.66 -12.33 -5.65
CA GLU A 6 -13.37 -13.66 -6.20
C GLU A 6 -11.99 -14.17 -5.81
N ILE A 7 -10.95 -13.32 -5.91
CA ILE A 7 -9.60 -13.66 -5.43
C ILE A 7 -9.63 -13.94 -3.92
N ARG A 8 -10.34 -13.09 -3.15
CA ARG A 8 -10.48 -13.29 -1.70
C ARG A 8 -11.19 -14.59 -1.36
N ALA A 9 -12.17 -15.03 -2.16
CA ALA A 9 -12.85 -16.30 -1.96
C ALA A 9 -11.95 -17.52 -2.20
N ALA A 10 -10.95 -17.39 -3.07
CA ALA A 10 -10.06 -18.49 -3.46
C ALA A 10 -8.91 -18.76 -2.46
N THR A 11 -8.59 -17.82 -1.57
CA THR A 11 -7.46 -17.96 -0.62
C THR A 11 -7.80 -17.35 0.73
N ARG A 12 -7.08 -17.73 1.79
CA ARG A 12 -7.12 -17.06 3.11
C ARG A 12 -5.86 -16.23 3.40
N LEU A 13 -4.87 -16.25 2.51
CA LEU A 13 -3.62 -15.52 2.67
C LEU A 13 -3.83 -13.99 2.54
N PRO A 14 -3.02 -13.16 3.21
CA PRO A 14 -3.01 -11.72 2.96
C PRO A 14 -2.75 -11.41 1.49
N ILE A 15 -3.47 -10.44 0.93
CA ILE A 15 -3.30 -10.01 -0.46
C ILE A 15 -2.42 -8.77 -0.49
N ASP A 16 -1.38 -8.78 -1.31
CA ASP A 16 -0.56 -7.60 -1.60
C ASP A 16 -1.12 -6.85 -2.80
N LEU A 17 -1.59 -5.62 -2.61
CA LEU A 17 -2.20 -4.84 -3.69
C LEU A 17 -1.62 -3.43 -3.76
N TYR A 18 -1.12 -3.06 -4.93
CA TYR A 18 -0.71 -1.68 -5.20
C TYR A 18 -1.94 -0.75 -5.27
N LEU A 19 -1.92 0.31 -4.45
CA LEU A 19 -2.85 1.44 -4.59
C LEU A 19 -2.35 2.49 -5.57
N GLU A 20 -1.04 2.62 -5.69
CA GLU A 20 -0.41 3.44 -6.73
C GLU A 20 0.85 2.74 -7.21
N VAL A 21 1.27 3.05 -8.44
CA VAL A 21 2.46 2.49 -9.07
C VAL A 21 3.25 3.58 -9.81
N PRO A 22 4.57 3.37 -10.00
CA PRO A 22 5.37 4.22 -10.87
C PRO A 22 4.90 4.21 -12.32
N ASP A 23 5.43 5.16 -13.08
CA ASP A 23 5.00 5.46 -14.45
C ASP A 23 5.32 4.32 -15.42
N ASP A 24 6.45 3.66 -15.21
CA ASP A 24 6.89 2.49 -15.97
C ASP A 24 6.12 1.20 -15.63
N GLN A 25 5.22 1.25 -14.64
CA GLN A 25 4.37 0.15 -14.20
C GLN A 25 2.86 0.44 -14.39
N GLY A 26 2.53 1.45 -15.19
CA GLY A 26 1.15 1.79 -15.56
C GLY A 26 0.62 3.08 -14.93
N GLY A 27 1.32 3.63 -13.93
CA GLY A 27 1.07 4.99 -13.44
C GLY A 27 -0.32 5.27 -12.85
N PHE A 28 -1.02 4.27 -12.31
CA PHE A 28 -2.34 4.50 -11.72
C PHE A 28 -2.27 4.97 -10.26
N VAL A 29 -3.36 5.58 -9.78
CA VAL A 29 -3.59 5.97 -8.39
C VAL A 29 -5.03 5.63 -8.01
N ARG A 30 -5.21 4.84 -6.95
CA ARG A 30 -6.49 4.25 -6.53
C ARG A 30 -6.88 4.59 -5.09
N PHE A 31 -6.45 5.75 -4.59
CA PHE A 31 -6.62 6.12 -3.18
C PHE A 31 -8.09 6.13 -2.74
N TYR A 32 -8.98 6.63 -3.59
CA TYR A 32 -10.42 6.70 -3.30
C TYR A 32 -11.12 5.32 -3.33
N GLU A 33 -10.49 4.30 -3.90
CA GLU A 33 -10.98 2.93 -3.89
C GLU A 33 -10.52 2.16 -2.64
N ALA A 34 -9.67 2.74 -1.79
CA ALA A 34 -9.03 2.03 -0.68
C ALA A 34 -10.04 1.38 0.28
N VAL A 35 -11.13 2.07 0.63
CA VAL A 35 -12.20 1.52 1.48
C VAL A 35 -12.86 0.30 0.84
N GLU A 36 -13.24 0.40 -0.44
CA GLU A 36 -13.87 -0.70 -1.16
C GLU A 36 -12.93 -1.89 -1.35
N ILE A 37 -11.65 -1.63 -1.60
CA ILE A 37 -10.59 -2.64 -1.68
C ILE A 37 -10.48 -3.39 -0.36
N VAL A 38 -10.36 -2.67 0.77
CA VAL A 38 -10.24 -3.29 2.09
C VAL A 38 -11.47 -4.15 2.39
N ARG A 39 -12.69 -3.65 2.14
CA ARG A 39 -13.93 -4.42 2.33
C ARG A 39 -13.97 -5.70 1.49
N ALA A 40 -13.49 -5.65 0.25
CA ALA A 40 -13.54 -6.78 -0.66
C ALA A 40 -12.40 -7.80 -0.46
N ALA A 41 -11.23 -7.37 0.00
CA ALA A 41 -10.00 -8.14 -0.06
C ALA A 41 -9.34 -8.44 1.31
N ALA A 42 -9.83 -7.86 2.42
CA ALA A 42 -9.23 -8.05 3.73
C ALA A 42 -9.06 -9.55 4.11
N PRO A 43 -7.91 -9.96 4.70
CA PRO A 43 -6.72 -9.15 4.97
C PRO A 43 -5.95 -8.76 3.70
N VAL A 44 -5.58 -7.47 3.58
CA VAL A 44 -4.91 -6.89 2.41
C VAL A 44 -3.85 -5.88 2.84
N TYR A 45 -2.66 -5.95 2.24
CA TYR A 45 -1.60 -4.97 2.34
C TYR A 45 -1.68 -3.98 1.18
N LEU A 46 -1.94 -2.72 1.52
CA LEU A 46 -2.02 -1.62 0.56
C LEU A 46 -0.60 -1.10 0.26
N LYS A 47 -0.07 -1.49 -0.91
CA LYS A 47 1.29 -1.14 -1.35
C LYS A 47 1.33 0.21 -2.05
N MET A 48 2.36 0.99 -1.71
CA MET A 48 2.61 2.33 -2.26
C MET A 48 3.78 2.28 -3.24
N GLY A 49 3.50 2.20 -4.54
CA GLY A 49 4.52 2.18 -5.59
C GLY A 49 5.10 3.57 -5.90
N LEU A 50 4.33 4.63 -5.63
CA LEU A 50 4.61 6.05 -5.87
C LEU A 50 4.48 6.49 -7.33
N ARG A 51 3.33 7.08 -7.69
CA ARG A 51 3.13 7.71 -9.01
C ARG A 51 4.07 8.91 -9.21
N ASN A 52 4.61 9.06 -10.43
CA ASN A 52 5.63 10.03 -10.85
C ASN A 52 7.03 9.79 -10.26
N ALA A 53 7.27 8.61 -9.68
CA ALA A 53 8.61 8.23 -9.24
C ALA A 53 9.46 7.74 -10.43
N PRO A 54 10.74 8.12 -10.51
CA PRO A 54 11.67 7.50 -11.44
C PRO A 54 11.93 6.04 -11.05
N ASN A 55 12.32 5.22 -12.03
CA ASN A 55 12.87 3.91 -11.73
C ASN A 55 14.21 4.08 -10.99
N ILE A 56 14.34 3.38 -9.86
CA ILE A 56 15.53 3.44 -9.00
C ILE A 56 16.34 2.15 -9.04
N TYR A 57 15.92 1.14 -9.79
CA TYR A 57 16.63 -0.14 -9.83
C TYR A 57 17.53 -0.27 -11.06
N PRO A 58 18.78 -0.74 -10.87
CA PRO A 58 19.43 -1.04 -9.59
C PRO A 58 19.86 0.23 -8.82
N SER A 59 19.70 0.25 -7.49
CA SER A 59 20.14 1.38 -6.64
C SER A 59 21.39 1.03 -5.84
N GLY A 60 22.47 1.79 -6.02
CA GLY A 60 23.68 1.72 -5.19
C GLY A 60 23.89 2.97 -4.32
N LYS A 61 25.01 3.03 -3.58
CA LYS A 61 25.36 4.19 -2.73
C LYS A 61 25.31 5.53 -3.49
N HIS A 62 25.70 5.53 -4.77
CA HIS A 62 25.71 6.70 -5.65
C HIS A 62 24.31 7.27 -5.94
N LEU A 63 23.23 6.49 -5.74
CA LEU A 63 21.85 6.94 -5.93
C LEU A 63 21.12 7.19 -4.61
N GLY A 64 21.75 6.97 -3.45
CA GLY A 64 21.07 6.83 -2.15
C GLY A 64 20.16 7.98 -1.71
N VAL A 65 20.34 9.19 -2.25
CA VAL A 65 19.43 10.33 -1.98
C VAL A 65 18.04 10.08 -2.57
N VAL A 66 17.95 9.61 -3.81
CA VAL A 66 16.65 9.46 -4.50
C VAL A 66 15.77 8.39 -3.85
N PRO A 67 16.21 7.13 -3.62
CA PRO A 67 15.42 6.13 -2.91
C PRO A 67 14.98 6.57 -1.52
N LYS A 68 15.83 7.33 -0.81
CA LYS A 68 15.51 7.86 0.53
C LYS A 68 14.36 8.85 0.48
N GLU A 69 14.40 9.81 -0.43
CA GLU A 69 13.31 10.79 -0.58
C GLU A 69 12.03 10.13 -1.11
N LEU A 70 12.12 9.18 -2.05
CA LEU A 70 10.97 8.40 -2.50
C LEU A 70 10.37 7.55 -1.37
N GLY A 71 11.21 7.00 -0.49
CA GLY A 71 10.76 6.29 0.71
C GLY A 71 9.96 7.19 1.66
N ARG A 72 10.43 8.40 1.91
CA ARG A 72 9.70 9.40 2.72
C ARG A 72 8.37 9.78 2.11
N GLU A 73 8.34 10.00 0.80
CA GLU A 73 7.11 10.34 0.09
C GLU A 73 6.11 9.17 0.10
N ARG A 74 6.55 7.92 -0.01
CA ARG A 74 5.68 6.73 0.17
C ARG A 74 5.02 6.72 1.54
N VAL A 75 5.78 6.99 2.61
CA VAL A 75 5.24 7.06 3.98
C VAL A 75 4.22 8.20 4.10
N ARG A 76 4.53 9.39 3.55
CA ARG A 76 3.60 10.52 3.52
C ARG A 76 2.29 10.20 2.80
N ARG A 77 2.36 9.52 1.64
CA ARG A 77 1.16 9.11 0.87
C ARG A 77 0.39 7.99 1.56
N ALA A 78 1.07 7.02 2.19
CA ALA A 78 0.41 6.02 3.01
C ALA A 78 -0.40 6.67 4.14
N ALA A 79 0.16 7.68 4.82
CA ALA A 79 -0.55 8.43 5.86
C ALA A 79 -1.75 9.23 5.31
N LEU A 80 -1.69 9.72 4.07
CA LEU A 80 -2.83 10.36 3.40
C LEU A 80 -3.95 9.36 3.11
N VAL A 81 -3.61 8.18 2.60
CA VAL A 81 -4.58 7.09 2.37
C VAL A 81 -5.20 6.63 3.69
N GLN A 82 -4.40 6.48 4.74
CA GLN A 82 -4.90 6.11 6.06
C GLN A 82 -5.94 7.13 6.57
N ARG A 83 -5.63 8.43 6.50
CA ARG A 83 -6.60 9.48 6.87
C ARG A 83 -7.86 9.45 6.02
N LEU A 84 -7.74 9.15 4.72
CA LEU A 84 -8.90 9.03 3.84
C LEU A 84 -9.79 7.85 4.27
N ILE A 85 -9.21 6.70 4.62
CA ILE A 85 -9.96 5.55 5.14
C ILE A 85 -10.63 5.93 6.47
N GLU A 86 -9.92 6.57 7.40
CA GLU A 86 -10.48 7.05 8.67
C GLU A 86 -11.68 7.98 8.48
N GLN A 87 -11.63 8.86 7.48
CA GLN A 87 -12.71 9.80 7.17
C GLN A 87 -13.92 9.12 6.53
N LEU A 88 -13.69 8.15 5.64
CA LEU A 88 -14.75 7.50 4.87
C LEU A 88 -15.39 6.32 5.61
N ASP A 89 -14.61 5.62 6.45
CA ASP A 89 -15.05 4.44 7.19
C ASP A 89 -14.24 4.25 8.49
N PRO A 90 -14.66 4.92 9.58
CA PRO A 90 -13.97 4.86 10.87
C PRO A 90 -13.88 3.45 11.48
N GLU A 91 -14.82 2.56 11.16
CA GLU A 91 -14.83 1.19 11.68
C GLU A 91 -13.71 0.35 11.06
N LEU A 92 -13.46 0.50 9.76
CA LEU A 92 -12.34 -0.15 9.08
C LEU A 92 -10.98 0.37 9.52
N ALA A 93 -10.90 1.64 9.95
CA ALA A 93 -9.66 2.23 10.41
C ALA A 93 -9.23 1.76 11.81
N LYS A 94 -10.12 1.07 12.54
CA LYS A 94 -9.77 0.52 13.86
C LYS A 94 -8.71 -0.58 13.69
N PRO A 95 -7.59 -0.51 14.41
CA PRO A 95 -6.61 -1.60 14.41
C PRO A 95 -7.29 -2.90 14.83
N SER A 96 -7.07 -3.98 14.07
CA SER A 96 -7.30 -5.33 14.57
C SER A 96 -6.36 -5.63 15.75
N ALA A 97 -6.62 -6.70 16.50
CA ALA A 97 -6.01 -7.06 17.79
C ALA A 97 -4.47 -7.24 17.82
N GLY A 98 -3.70 -6.20 17.50
CA GLY A 98 -2.24 -6.17 17.44
C GLY A 98 -1.69 -6.12 16.01
N PRO A 99 -0.39 -5.77 15.86
CA PRO A 99 0.30 -5.90 14.58
C PRO A 99 0.26 -7.36 14.11
N ALA A 100 0.08 -7.57 12.80
CA ALA A 100 0.10 -8.90 12.23
C ALA A 100 1.46 -9.56 12.52
N ALA A 101 1.46 -10.84 12.90
CA ALA A 101 2.66 -11.55 13.37
C ALA A 101 3.77 -11.65 12.32
N ASP A 102 3.44 -11.42 11.05
CA ASP A 102 4.33 -11.38 9.89
C ASP A 102 4.88 -9.97 9.60
N LEU A 103 4.50 -8.95 10.36
CA LEU A 103 5.08 -7.61 10.27
C LEU A 103 6.31 -7.49 11.18
N GLY A 104 7.45 -7.12 10.59
CA GLY A 104 8.69 -6.86 11.31
C GLY A 104 9.44 -5.67 10.74
N VAL A 105 9.99 -4.83 11.62
CA VAL A 105 11.00 -3.83 11.25
C VAL A 105 12.37 -4.50 11.44
N PRO A 106 13.26 -4.49 10.44
CA PRO A 106 14.61 -5.02 10.62
C PRO A 106 15.32 -4.36 11.81
N GLU A 107 15.89 -5.17 12.69
CA GLU A 107 16.77 -4.70 13.75
C GLU A 107 18.14 -4.36 13.17
N VAL A 108 18.74 -3.26 13.64
CA VAL A 108 20.04 -2.74 13.17
C VAL A 108 21.19 -3.45 13.87
#